data_AF-A0A0A0C231-F1
#
_entry.id   AF-A0A0A0C231-F1
#
_cell.length_a   1.000
_cell.length_b   1.000
_cell.length_c   1.000
_cell.angle_alpha   90.00
_cell.angle_beta   90.00
_cell.angle_gamma   90.00
#
_symmetry.space_group_name_H-M   'P 1'
#
loop_
_entity.id
_entity.type
_entity.pdbx_description
1 polymer ?
#
loop_
_entity_poly.entity_id
_entity_poly.type
_entity_poly.pdbx_seq_one_letter_code
_entity_poly.pdbx_strand_id
1 'polypeptide(L)' 'MTTIKVPRHLRDRLAARARHDQTTLAKALERALDETEEREFWEAVRTTNAGGAGDRLASVALGDGLADRGDDALGADGW' A
#
# COMPACT_ATOMS: atom_id res chain seq x y z
N MET A 1 21.45 -4.26 21.73
CA MET A 1 21.96 -3.52 20.54
C MET A 1 22.48 -4.53 19.55
N THR A 2 21.79 -4.69 18.42
CA THR A 2 22.14 -5.69 17.39
C THR A 2 22.94 -5.02 16.30
N THR A 3 24.03 -5.63 15.85
CA THR A 3 24.86 -5.10 14.76
C THR A 3 24.89 -6.12 13.64
N ILE A 4 24.58 -5.69 12.42
CA ILE A 4 24.64 -6.53 11.22
C ILE A 4 25.84 -6.13 10.37
N LYS A 5 26.56 -7.12 9.86
CA LYS A 5 27.65 -6.91 8.92
C LYS A 5 27.05 -6.76 7.53
N VAL A 6 27.26 -5.60 6.92
CA VAL A 6 26.85 -5.30 5.55
C VAL A 6 28.04 -4.87 4.72
N PRO A 7 28.04 -5.13 3.40
CA PRO A 7 29.02 -4.57 2.47
C PRO A 7 29.10 -3.04 2.58
N ARG A 8 30.30 -2.48 2.37
CA ARG A 8 30.53 -1.03 2.48
C ARG A 8 29.63 -0.22 1.54
N HIS A 9 29.52 -0.65 0.28
CA HIS A 9 28.67 0.00 -0.71
C HIS A 9 27.20 0.05 -0.27
N LEU A 10 26.69 -0.99 0.41
CA LEU A 10 25.32 -1.03 0.90
C LEU A 10 25.13 -0.04 2.05
N ARG A 11 26.08 -0.01 2.99
CA ARG A 11 26.09 0.96 4.09
C ARG A 11 26.07 2.40 3.58
N ASP A 12 26.89 2.71 2.59
CA ASP A 12 27.02 4.06 2.05
C ASP A 12 25.72 4.51 1.36
N ARG A 13 25.08 3.60 0.60
CA ARG A 13 23.74 3.84 0.04
C ARG A 13 22.68 4.07 1.12
N LEU A 14 22.68 3.25 2.17
CA LEU A 14 21.73 3.39 3.27
C LEU A 14 21.96 4.69 4.06
N ALA A 15 23.21 5.10 4.24
CA ALA A 15 23.57 6.35 4.87
C ALA A 15 23.14 7.56 4.02
N ALA A 16 23.26 7.49 2.69
CA ALA A 16 22.76 8.53 1.79
C ALA A 16 21.24 8.68 1.89
N ARG A 17 20.49 7.56 1.90
CA ARG A 17 19.04 7.56 2.08
C ARG A 17 18.62 8.09 3.45
N ALA A 18 19.28 7.66 4.53
CA ALA A 18 19.04 8.16 5.87
C ALA A 18 19.26 9.67 6.00
N ARG A 19 20.29 10.21 5.32
CA ARG A 19 20.55 11.66 5.28
C ARG A 19 19.45 12.42 4.54
N HIS A 20 19.03 11.90 3.38
CA HIS A 20 17.95 12.50 2.60
C HIS A 20 16.65 12.56 3.40
N ASP A 21 16.31 11.48 4.10
CA ASP A 21 15.07 11.36 4.85
C ASP A 21 15.18 11.92 6.28
N GLN A 22 16.35 12.48 6.65
CA GLN A 22 16.69 12.99 7.98
C GLN A 22 16.44 11.98 9.11
N THR A 23 16.72 10.70 8.87
CA THR A 23 16.52 9.62 9.85
C THR A 23 17.82 8.95 10.29
N THR A 24 17.71 8.04 11.25
CA THR A 24 18.79 7.12 11.59
C THR A 24 18.93 6.03 10.54
N LEU A 25 20.12 5.41 10.47
CA LEU A 25 20.42 4.31 9.55
C LEU A 25 19.55 3.06 9.84
N ALA A 26 19.21 2.83 11.11
CA ALA A 26 18.27 1.78 11.49
C ALA A 26 16.85 2.05 10.96
N LYS A 27 16.38 3.30 11.06
CA LYS A 27 15.04 3.66 10.57
C LYS A 27 14.94 3.65 9.04
N ALA A 28 16.03 4.01 8.35
CA ALA A 28 16.11 3.89 6.91
C ALA A 28 16.11 2.42 6.45
N LEU A 29 16.70 1.51 7.24
CA LEU A 29 16.63 0.08 6.97
C LEU A 29 15.21 -0.47 7.16
N GLU A 30 14.56 -0.10 8.26
CA GLU A 30 13.17 -0.49 8.56
C GLU A 30 12.23 -0.07 7.42
N ARG A 31 12.29 1.20 6.99
CA ARG A 31 11.50 1.69 5.86
C ARG A 31 11.76 0.94 4.56
N ALA A 32 13.01 0.59 4.28
CA ALA A 32 13.34 -0.16 3.07
C ALA A 32 12.76 -1.59 3.09
N LEU A 33 12.62 -2.18 4.28
CA LEU A 33 11.94 -3.46 4.46
C LEU A 33 10.43 -3.29 4.26
N ASP A 34 9.83 -2.31 4.93
CA ASP A 34 8.39 -1.99 4.80
C ASP A 34 7.99 -1.74 3.34
N GLU A 35 8.78 -0.94 2.60
CA GLU A 35 8.56 -0.67 1.17
C GLU A 35 8.63 -1.95 0.31
N THR A 36 9.48 -2.90 0.70
CA THR A 36 9.62 -4.19 -0.02
C THR A 36 8.44 -5.10 0.28
N GLU A 37 8.06 -5.23 1.54
CA GLU A 37 6.90 -6.02 1.99
C GLU A 37 5.60 -5.48 1.39
N GLU A 38 5.43 -4.16 1.35
CA GLU A 38 4.27 -3.52 0.74
C GLU A 38 4.20 -3.83 -0.77
N ARG A 39 5.34 -3.78 -1.47
CA ARG A 39 5.38 -4.12 -2.89
C ARG A 39 5.01 -5.59 -3.14
N GLU A 40 5.54 -6.51 -2.33
CA GLU A 40 5.21 -7.94 -2.41
C GLU A 40 3.73 -8.19 -2.12
N PHE A 41 3.17 -7.50 -1.12
CA PHE A 41 1.74 -7.52 -0.82
C PHE A 41 0.92 -7.09 -2.04
N TRP A 42 1.23 -5.94 -2.64
CA TRP A 42 0.49 -5.45 -3.80
C TRP A 42 0.66 -6.35 -5.04
N GLU A 43 1.80 -6.99 -5.21
CA GLU A 43 2.03 -7.97 -6.27
C GLU A 43 1.16 -9.22 -6.08
N ALA A 44 1.06 -9.72 -4.85
CA ALA A 44 0.18 -10.83 -4.50
C ALA A 44 -1.29 -10.48 -4.72
N VAL A 45 -1.73 -9.27 -4.33
CA VAL A 45 -3.10 -8.79 -4.57
C VAL A 45 -3.39 -8.75 -6.07
N ARG A 46 -2.50 -8.18 -6.88
CA ARG A 46 -2.67 -8.12 -8.35
C ARG A 46 -2.77 -9.51 -8.97
N THR A 47 -1.89 -10.42 -8.57
CA THR A 47 -1.88 -11.80 -9.06
C THR A 47 -3.16 -12.54 -8.69
N THR A 48 -3.61 -12.38 -7.44
CA THR A 48 -4.86 -12.98 -6.95
C THR A 48 -6.08 -12.43 -7.67
N ASN A 49 -6.13 -11.12 -7.91
CA ASN A 49 -7.25 -10.48 -8.61
C ASN A 49 -7.29 -10.90 -10.09
N ALA A 50 -6.12 -10.96 -10.76
CA ALA A 50 -6.00 -11.42 -12.14
C ALA A 50 -6.43 -12.88 -12.32
N GLY A 51 -6.23 -13.73 -11.30
CA GLY A 51 -6.60 -15.14 -11.33
C GLY A 51 -8.06 -15.45 -10.97
N GLY A 52 -8.80 -14.52 -10.34
CA GLY A 52 -10.02 -14.89 -9.61
C GLY A 52 -11.28 -14.03 -9.81
N ALA A 53 -11.21 -12.77 -10.25
CA ALA A 53 -12.37 -11.87 -10.03
C ALA A 53 -12.61 -10.77 -11.08
N GLY A 54 -11.87 -10.74 -12.19
CA GLY A 54 -12.03 -9.68 -13.21
C GLY A 54 -13.45 -9.56 -13.80
N ASP A 55 -14.18 -10.68 -13.89
CA ASP A 55 -15.50 -10.70 -14.54
C ASP A 55 -16.68 -10.49 -13.55
N ARG A 56 -16.54 -10.90 -12.28
CA ARG A 56 -17.64 -10.83 -11.28
C ARG A 56 -17.75 -9.48 -10.59
N LEU A 57 -16.63 -8.77 -10.37
CA LEU A 57 -16.67 -7.46 -9.70
C LEU A 57 -17.10 -6.34 -10.65
N ALA A 58 -16.78 -6.46 -11.94
CA ALA A 58 -17.27 -5.53 -12.97
C ALA A 58 -18.80 -5.52 -13.05
N SER A 59 -19.46 -6.68 -12.91
CA SER A 59 -20.93 -6.77 -12.87
C SER A 59 -21.57 -6.17 -11.61
N VAL A 60 -20.86 -6.14 -10.47
CA VAL A 60 -21.36 -5.55 -9.21
C VAL A 60 -21.18 -4.03 -9.21
N ALA A 61 -20.05 -3.52 -9.75
CA ALA A 61 -19.79 -2.08 -9.84
C ALA A 61 -20.75 -1.36 -10.82
N LEU A 62 -21.29 -2.07 -11.82
CA LEU A 62 -22.34 -1.56 -12.70
C LEU A 62 -23.75 -1.56 -12.06
N GLY A 63 -23.90 -2.19 -10.90
CA GLY A 63 -25.15 -2.27 -10.15
C GLY A 63 -25.32 -1.18 -9.09
N ASP A 64 -24.32 -0.32 -8.87
CA ASP A 64 -24.43 0.79 -7.93
C ASP A 64 -25.27 1.91 -8.56
N GLY A 65 -26.53 1.96 -8.17
CA GLY A 65 -27.52 2.91 -8.66
C GLY A 65 -27.27 4.30 -8.10
N LEU A 66 -26.25 5.01 -8.59
CA LEU A 66 -26.06 6.45 -8.35
C LEU A 66 -27.27 7.32 -8.81
N ALA A 67 -28.26 6.70 -9.46
CA ALA A 67 -29.52 7.29 -9.87
C ALA A 67 -30.73 6.80 -9.04
N ASP A 68 -30.49 6.04 -7.96
CA ASP A 68 -31.56 5.59 -7.06
C ASP A 68 -32.11 6.77 -6.26
N ARG A 69 -33.36 7.15 -6.56
CA ARG A 69 -34.09 8.19 -5.82
C ARG A 69 -34.31 7.85 -4.34
N GLY A 70 -34.13 6.60 -3.93
CA GLY A 70 -34.18 6.19 -2.53
C GLY A 70 -33.10 6.85 -1.67
N ASP A 71 -31.90 7.07 -2.22
CA ASP A 71 -30.77 7.68 -1.50
C ASP A 71 -31.00 9.18 -1.25
N ASP A 72 -31.67 9.88 -2.16
CA ASP A 72 -32.05 11.29 -2.01
C ASP A 72 -33.02 11.52 -0.82
N ALA A 73 -33.74 10.47 -0.37
CA ALA A 73 -34.69 10.56 0.73
C ALA A 73 -34.03 10.48 2.13
N LEU A 74 -32.76 10.05 2.21
CA LEU A 74 -32.05 9.88 3.48
C LEU A 74 -31.50 11.19 4.09
N GLY A 75 -31.70 12.34 3.41
CA GLY A 75 -31.15 13.64 3.85
C GLY A 75 -32.02 14.46 4.81
N ALA A 76 -33.27 14.08 5.08
CA ALA A 76 -34.22 14.98 5.75
C ALA A 76 -34.26 14.92 7.29
N ASP A 77 -33.92 13.79 7.92
CA ASP A 77 -34.21 13.56 9.34
C ASP A 77 -32.97 13.29 10.22
N GLY A 78 -31.76 13.67 9.78
CA GLY A 78 -30.52 13.20 10.37
C GLY A 78 -29.47 14.26 10.73
N TRP A 79 -29.84 15.36 11.39
CA TRP A 79 -28.91 16.21 12.18
C TRP A 79 -29.61 16.77 13.43
#